data_AF-A0A841LGC8-F1
#
_entry.id   AF-A0A841LGC8-F1
#
_cell.length_a   1.000
_cell.length_b   1.000
_cell.length_c   1.000
_cell.angle_alpha   90.00
_cell.angle_beta   90.00
_cell.angle_gamma   90.00
#
_symmetry.space_group_name_H-M   'P 1'
#
loop_
_entity.id
_entity.type
_entity.pdbx_description
1 polymer ?
#
loop_
_entity_poly.entity_id
_entity_poly.type
_entity_poly.pdbx_seq_one_letter_code
_entity_poly.pdbx_strand_id
1 'polypeptide(L)'
;MNVTGTFAITCDHCETEHKFSPDETDFESEYSSERSMGEEIGWEWKYEFNCDNAECAKEIEIEYQVWEYPVGAYNHEIINVNGAQKTESFQYDFH
;
A
#
# COMPACT_ATOMS: atom_id res chain seq x y z
N MET A 1 0.03 1.94 -13.60
CA MET A 1 -1.04 1.75 -12.60
C MET A 1 -1.62 3.10 -12.21
N ASN A 2 -2.94 3.23 -12.19
CA ASN A 2 -3.68 4.32 -11.57
C ASN A 2 -4.21 3.84 -10.21
N VAL A 3 -3.94 4.58 -9.14
CA VAL A 3 -4.39 4.27 -7.79
C VAL A 3 -5.53 5.21 -7.42
N THR A 4 -6.62 4.66 -6.88
CA THR A 4 -7.79 5.42 -6.45
C THR A 4 -8.29 4.94 -5.08
N GLY A 5 -9.25 5.67 -4.50
CA GLY A 5 -9.83 5.32 -3.21
C GLY A 5 -9.04 5.89 -2.03
N THR A 6 -9.04 5.17 -0.91
CA THR A 6 -8.38 5.59 0.33
C THR A 6 -7.80 4.36 1.01
N PHE A 7 -6.55 4.46 1.45
CA PHE A 7 -5.96 3.49 2.35
C PHE A 7 -6.10 4.01 3.77
N ALA A 8 -6.55 3.15 4.68
CA ALA A 8 -6.75 3.52 6.07
C ALA A 8 -6.17 2.46 6.99
N ILE A 9 -5.55 2.94 8.07
CA ILE A 9 -5.01 2.14 9.15
C ILE A 9 -5.44 2.72 10.49
N THR A 10 -5.49 1.89 11.52
CA THR A 10 -5.80 2.30 12.88
C THR A 10 -4.67 1.86 13.82
N CYS A 11 -4.08 2.81 14.53
CA CYS A 11 -2.99 2.54 15.46
C CYS A 11 -3.39 1.53 16.54
N ASP A 12 -2.57 0.50 16.76
CA ASP A 12 -2.84 -0.59 17.71
C ASP A 12 -2.85 -0.12 19.18
N HIS A 13 -2.28 1.07 19.45
CA HIS A 13 -2.05 1.57 20.80
C HIS A 13 -3.09 2.60 21.27
N CYS A 14 -3.54 3.48 20.38
CA CYS A 14 -4.38 4.62 20.74
C CYS A 14 -5.63 4.75 19.86
N GLU A 15 -5.87 3.79 18.97
CA GLU A 15 -7.04 3.72 18.09
C GLU A 15 -7.20 4.94 17.16
N THR A 16 -6.15 5.75 17.02
CA THR A 16 -6.15 6.87 16.07
C THR A 16 -6.10 6.33 14.65
N GLU A 17 -6.99 6.85 13.81
CA GLU A 17 -7.12 6.50 12.40
C GLU A 17 -6.20 7.39 11.56
N HIS A 18 -5.47 6.78 10.63
CA HIS A 18 -4.66 7.47 9.62
C HIS A 18 -5.19 7.10 8.24
N LYS A 19 -5.36 8.10 7.38
CA LYS A 19 -5.84 7.93 6.00
C LYS A 19 -4.84 8.49 5.03
N PHE A 20 -4.68 7.79 3.93
CA PHE A 20 -3.79 8.15 2.84
C PHE A 20 -4.61 8.24 1.57
N SER A 21 -4.49 9.39 0.90
CA SER A 21 -4.98 9.57 -0.45
C SER A 21 -3.97 9.03 -1.47
N PRO A 22 -4.41 8.66 -2.67
CA PRO A 22 -3.50 8.17 -3.72
C PRO A 22 -2.41 9.18 -4.07
N ASP A 23 -2.70 10.48 -4.00
CA ASP A 23 -1.77 11.57 -4.26
C ASP A 23 -0.61 11.64 -3.24
N GLU A 24 -0.77 11.01 -2.07
CA GLU A 24 0.26 10.92 -1.02
C GLU A 24 1.10 9.63 -1.14
N THR A 25 0.77 8.76 -2.09
CA THR A 25 1.50 7.51 -2.33
C THR A 25 2.38 7.63 -3.57
N ASP A 26 3.61 7.15 -3.44
CA ASP A 26 4.57 7.09 -4.55
C ASP A 26 4.91 5.63 -4.81
N PHE A 27 4.00 4.94 -5.53
CA PHE A 27 4.21 3.55 -5.91
C PHE A 27 5.26 3.46 -7.02
N GLU A 28 6.41 2.87 -6.72
CA GLU A 28 7.47 2.63 -7.69
C GLU A 28 7.43 1.19 -8.21
N SER A 29 7.78 0.98 -9.49
CA SER A 29 7.93 -0.37 -10.03
C SER A 29 9.24 -0.99 -9.52
N GLU A 30 9.15 -2.00 -8.65
CA GLU A 30 10.33 -2.58 -7.98
C GLU A 30 10.78 -3.89 -8.65
N TYR A 31 9.86 -4.63 -9.27
CA TYR A 31 10.12 -5.95 -9.82
C TYR A 31 9.48 -6.14 -11.18
N SER A 32 10.21 -6.80 -12.08
CA SER A 32 9.60 -7.36 -13.28
C SER A 32 10.17 -8.73 -13.65
N SER A 33 9.30 -9.64 -14.11
CA SER A 33 9.71 -10.98 -14.53
C SER A 33 8.82 -11.56 -15.62
N GLU A 34 9.47 -12.13 -16.64
CA GLU A 34 8.77 -12.76 -17.75
C GLU A 34 8.22 -14.15 -17.35
N ARG A 35 6.92 -14.33 -17.56
CA ARG A 35 6.19 -15.58 -17.30
C ARG A 35 5.37 -15.98 -18.54
N SER A 36 4.58 -17.04 -18.46
CA SER A 36 3.91 -17.64 -19.65
C SER A 36 2.93 -16.74 -20.41
N MET A 37 2.33 -15.75 -19.75
CA MET A 37 1.40 -14.76 -20.30
C MET A 37 2.02 -13.35 -20.45
N GLY A 38 3.34 -13.22 -20.38
CA GLY A 38 4.08 -11.95 -20.47
C GLY A 38 4.78 -11.55 -19.18
N GLU A 39 5.06 -10.27 -19.03
CA GLU A 39 5.74 -9.71 -17.85
C GLU A 39 4.76 -9.59 -16.67
N GLU A 40 5.22 -10.02 -15.49
CA GLU A 40 4.64 -9.66 -14.19
C GLU A 40 5.35 -8.43 -13.68
N ILE A 41 4.61 -7.38 -13.33
CA ILE A 41 5.16 -6.12 -12.81
C ILE A 41 4.68 -5.93 -11.38
N GLY A 42 5.61 -5.70 -10.45
CA GLY A 42 5.34 -5.38 -9.05
C GLY A 42 5.54 -3.90 -8.76
N TRP A 43 4.57 -3.31 -8.07
CA TRP A 43 4.56 -1.93 -7.61
C TRP A 43 4.63 -1.90 -6.09
N GLU A 44 5.46 -1.04 -5.53
CA GLU A 44 5.68 -0.93 -4.09
C GLU A 44 5.58 0.51 -3.61
N TRP A 45 4.91 0.70 -2.48
CA TRP A 45 4.95 1.92 -1.67
C TRP A 45 5.33 1.59 -0.23
N LYS A 46 6.41 2.20 0.25
CA LYS A 46 6.87 2.10 1.64
C LYS A 46 6.73 3.45 2.34
N TYR A 47 6.19 3.44 3.55
CA TYR A 47 6.00 4.66 4.33
C TYR A 47 6.19 4.40 5.82
N GLU A 48 6.92 5.28 6.49
CA GLU A 48 7.20 5.21 7.93
C GLU A 48 6.92 6.56 8.55
N PHE A 49 6.17 6.56 9.65
CA PHE A 49 5.80 7.77 10.37
C PHE A 49 5.46 7.47 11.82
N ASN A 50 5.43 8.50 12.66
CA ASN A 50 4.90 8.40 14.01
C ASN A 50 3.40 8.70 14.00
N CYS A 51 2.63 7.93 14.77
CA CYS A 51 1.21 8.17 14.99
C CYS A 51 0.93 9.65 15.34
N ASP A 52 0.06 10.29 14.55
CA ASP A 52 -0.35 11.70 14.70
C ASP A 52 -0.88 12.08 16.08
N ASN A 53 -1.35 11.09 16.86
CA ASN A 53 -1.66 11.31 18.25
C ASN A 53 -0.37 11.57 19.04
N ALA A 54 -0.16 12.84 19.40
CA ALA A 54 1.03 13.30 20.12
C ALA A 54 1.26 12.61 21.48
N GLU A 55 0.22 12.06 22.12
CA GLU A 55 0.36 11.30 23.36
C GLU A 55 0.78 9.83 23.12
N CYS A 56 0.58 9.34 21.89
CA CYS A 56 0.98 8.00 21.46
C CYS A 56 2.39 8.01 20.87
N ALA A 57 2.58 8.78 19.79
CA ALA A 57 3.84 8.93 19.03
C ALA A 57 4.54 7.60 18.64
N LYS A 58 3.80 6.49 18.64
CA LYS A 58 4.32 5.17 18.24
C LYS A 58 4.64 5.16 16.75
N GLU A 59 5.76 4.54 16.41
CA GLU A 59 6.16 4.31 15.03
C GLU A 59 5.21 3.34 14.34
N ILE A 60 4.88 3.67 13.10
CA ILE A 60 4.03 2.89 12.21
C ILE A 60 4.78 2.76 10.89
N GLU A 61 4.89 1.53 10.40
CA GLU A 61 5.51 1.21 9.13
C GLU A 61 4.46 0.56 8.21
N ILE A 62 4.45 0.98 6.95
CA ILE A 62 3.60 0.45 5.89
C ILE A 62 4.50 -0.05 4.77
N GLU A 63 4.30 -1.29 4.34
CA GLU A 63 4.83 -1.86 3.11
C GLU A 63 3.65 -2.36 2.28
N TYR A 64 3.38 -1.67 1.17
CA TYR A 64 2.26 -1.95 0.28
C TYR A 64 2.78 -2.40 -1.06
N GLN A 65 2.51 -3.64 -1.43
CA GLN A 65 2.92 -4.22 -2.69
C GLN A 65 1.70 -4.71 -3.49
N VAL A 66 1.69 -4.43 -4.79
CA VAL A 66 0.65 -4.88 -5.72
C VAL A 66 1.27 -5.33 -7.03
N TRP A 67 0.79 -6.43 -7.58
CA TRP A 67 1.31 -7.01 -8.81
C TRP A 67 0.25 -7.03 -9.92
N GLU A 68 0.68 -6.74 -11.14
CA GLU A 68 -0.10 -6.99 -12.36
C GLU A 68 0.49 -8.17 -13.13
N TYR A 69 -0.38 -9.09 -13.55
CA TYR A 69 -0.01 -10.22 -14.39
C TYR A 69 -1.25 -10.88 -15.04
N PRO A 70 -1.32 -10.96 -16.39
CA PRO A 70 -0.43 -10.31 -17.35
C PRO A 70 -0.48 -8.77 -17.23
N VAL A 71 0.44 -8.08 -17.90
CA VAL A 71 0.44 -6.60 -17.94
C VAL A 71 -0.96 -6.05 -18.22
N GLY A 72 -1.43 -5.13 -17.39
CA GLY A 72 -2.77 -4.55 -17.45
C GLY A 72 -3.83 -5.26 -16.62
N ALA A 73 -3.51 -6.34 -15.89
CA ALA A 73 -4.49 -7.08 -15.09
C ALA A 73 -4.00 -7.29 -13.65
N TYR A 74 -4.85 -6.98 -12.66
CA TYR A 74 -4.57 -7.27 -11.26
C TYR A 74 -4.26 -8.76 -11.05
N ASN A 75 -3.20 -9.06 -10.31
CA ASN A 75 -2.83 -10.40 -9.91
C ASN A 75 -3.08 -10.61 -8.40
N HIS A 76 -2.34 -9.91 -7.55
CA HIS A 76 -2.50 -9.96 -6.10
C HIS A 76 -1.90 -8.72 -5.43
N GLU A 77 -2.17 -8.55 -4.13
CA GLU A 77 -1.55 -7.53 -3.26
C GLU A 77 -1.07 -8.15 -1.93
N ILE A 78 -0.05 -7.54 -1.33
CA ILE A 78 0.44 -7.82 0.01
C ILE A 78 0.58 -6.48 0.72
N ILE A 79 0.00 -6.38 1.92
CA ILE A 79 0.04 -5.16 2.73
C ILE A 79 0.49 -5.55 4.13
N ASN A 80 1.70 -5.14 4.48
CA ASN A 80 2.24 -5.30 5.82
C ASN A 80 2.15 -3.96 6.54
N VAL A 81 1.55 -3.96 7.73
CA VAL A 81 1.47 -2.78 8.59
C VAL A 81 1.98 -3.17 9.97
N ASN A 82 3.03 -2.49 10.44
CA ASN A 82 3.55 -2.63 11.79
C ASN A 82 3.05 -1.46 12.65
N GLY A 83 2.61 -1.74 13.88
CA GLY A 83 2.13 -0.72 14.83
C GLY A 83 0.70 -0.22 14.61
N ALA A 84 0.01 -0.76 13.60
CA ALA A 84 -1.38 -0.46 13.28
C ALA A 84 -2.06 -1.62 12.54
N GLN A 85 -3.39 -1.64 12.54
CA GLN A 85 -4.20 -2.55 11.71
C GLN A 85 -4.71 -1.84 10.46
N LYS A 86 -4.62 -2.51 9.31
CA LYS A 86 -5.31 -2.08 8.09
C LYS A 86 -6.83 -2.15 8.27
N THR A 87 -7.52 -1.07 7.93
CA THR A 87 -8.99 -1.00 7.90
C THR A 87 -9.55 -0.83 6.49
N GLU A 88 -8.81 -0.18 5.58
CA GLU A 88 -9.20 -0.02 4.17
C GLU A 88 -7.98 -0.20 3.24
N SER A 89 -8.22 -0.56 1.98
CA SER A 89 -7.20 -0.72 0.93
C SER A 89 -7.51 0.14 -0.28
N PHE A 90 -6.48 0.52 -1.04
CA PHE A 90 -6.66 1.24 -2.30
C PHE A 90 -7.36 0.37 -3.35
N GLN A 91 -7.79 1.04 -4.42
CA GLN A 91 -8.27 0.41 -5.66
C GLN A 91 -7.31 0.75 -6.79
N TYR A 92 -7.25 -0.13 -7.79
CA TYR A 92 -6.28 -0.04 -8.89
C TYR A 92 -6.96 -0.19 -10.23
N ASP A 93 -6.48 0.60 -11.20
CA ASP A 93 -6.66 0.36 -12.61
C ASP A 93 -5.30 0.22 -13.28
N PHE A 94 -5.09 -0.87 -14.01
CA PHE A 94 -3.83 -1.15 -14.70
C PHE A 94 -3.91 -0.79 -16.21
N HIS A 95 -5.01 -0.19 -16.67
CA HIS A 95 -5.23 0.24 -18.05
C HIS A 95 -4.90 1.70 -18.34
#